data_AF-A0A6I4HXW7-F1
#
_entry.id   AF-A0A6I4HXW7-F1
#
_cell.length_a   1.000
_cell.length_b   1.000
_cell.length_c   1.000
_cell.angle_alpha   90.00
_cell.angle_beta   90.00
_cell.angle_gamma   90.00
#
_symmetry.space_group_name_H-M   'P 1'
#
loop_
_entity.id
_entity.type
_entity.pdbx_description
1 polymer ?
#
loop_
_entity_poly.entity_id
_entity_poly.type
_entity_poly.pdbx_seq_one_letter_code
_entity_poly.pdbx_strand_id
1 'polypeptide(L)'
;MNNEQRPVNIMLVDDDEINNFISVKLIKKAVVSSEISSALNGKLAIDKLVELKNQGQQLPDYILLDINMPVMNGWEFLDEYKALDIDPESKTKIFIISSSVFSNDINKAKSYALVKDFVSKPLNIDKIKELFVKEEQA
;
A
#
# COMPACT_ATOMS: atom_id res chain seq x y z
N MET A 1 -14.29 25.91 -11.67
CA MET A 1 -14.18 25.60 -10.22
C MET A 1 -13.15 24.50 -10.10
N ASN A 2 -11.89 24.86 -9.82
CA ASN A 2 -10.83 23.88 -9.64
C ASN A 2 -11.05 23.26 -8.27
N ASN A 3 -11.67 22.07 -8.23
CA ASN A 3 -11.66 21.27 -7.03
C ASN A 3 -10.21 20.81 -6.84
N GLU A 4 -9.43 21.57 -6.08
CA GLU A 4 -8.09 21.17 -5.64
C GLU A 4 -8.24 20.01 -4.65
N GLN A 5 -8.52 18.81 -5.18
CA GLN A 5 -8.44 17.58 -4.42
C GLN A 5 -6.97 17.37 -4.08
N ARG A 6 -6.68 17.24 -2.78
CA ARG A 6 -5.32 16.94 -2.31
C ARG A 6 -4.76 15.70 -3.03
N PRO A 7 -3.45 15.63 -3.28
CA PRO A 7 -2.83 14.46 -3.88
C PRO A 7 -3.16 13.18 -3.09
N VAL A 8 -3.34 12.09 -3.80
CA VAL A 8 -3.49 10.75 -3.21
C VAL A 8 -2.10 10.30 -2.74
N ASN A 9 -1.93 10.03 -1.46
CA ASN A 9 -0.64 9.60 -0.91
C ASN A 9 -0.55 8.07 -0.89
N ILE A 10 0.45 7.52 -1.58
CA ILE A 10 0.62 6.08 -1.79
C ILE A 10 2.00 5.67 -1.28
N MET A 11 2.04 4.62 -0.46
CA MET A 11 3.30 4.00 -0.02
C MET A 11 3.49 2.66 -0.72
N LEU A 12 4.64 2.47 -1.34
CA LEU A 12 5.09 1.19 -1.88
C LEU A 12 6.00 0.51 -0.86
N VAL A 13 5.77 -0.77 -0.60
CA VAL A 13 6.59 -1.57 0.31
C VAL A 13 7.00 -2.83 -0.45
N ASP A 14 8.20 -2.81 -1.00
CA ASP A 14 8.75 -3.86 -1.88
C ASP A 14 10.27 -3.77 -1.79
N ASP A 15 10.96 -4.90 -1.58
CA ASP A 15 12.42 -4.95 -1.45
C ASP A 15 13.15 -4.83 -2.79
N ASP A 16 12.44 -4.96 -3.90
CA ASP A 16 12.99 -4.79 -5.24
C ASP A 16 12.84 -3.33 -5.74
N GLU A 17 13.97 -2.64 -5.85
CA GLU A 17 14.04 -1.25 -6.34
C GLU A 17 13.51 -1.10 -7.77
N ILE A 18 13.68 -2.12 -8.63
CA ILE A 18 13.20 -2.10 -10.01
C ILE A 18 11.67 -2.20 -10.03
N ASN A 19 11.09 -3.09 -9.21
CA ASN A 19 9.64 -3.20 -9.07
C ASN A 19 9.04 -1.89 -8.53
N ASN A 20 9.67 -1.28 -7.54
CA ASN A 20 9.28 0.04 -7.04
C ASN A 20 9.32 1.10 -8.15
N PHE A 21 10.42 1.19 -8.90
CA PHE A 21 10.56 2.16 -9.98
C PHE A 21 9.49 2.00 -11.08
N ILE A 22 9.21 0.76 -11.47
CA ILE A 22 8.16 0.46 -12.46
C ILE A 22 6.78 0.85 -11.90
N SER A 23 6.48 0.48 -10.65
CA SER A 23 5.22 0.79 -9.99
C SER A 23 4.99 2.29 -9.89
N VAL A 24 6.00 3.06 -9.45
CA VAL A 24 5.93 4.54 -9.42
C VAL A 24 5.57 5.11 -10.80
N LYS A 25 6.22 4.63 -11.87
CA LYS A 25 5.94 5.09 -13.23
C LYS A 25 4.52 4.77 -13.68
N LEU A 26 4.01 3.58 -13.35
CA LEU A 26 2.66 3.18 -13.72
C LEU A 26 1.60 3.96 -12.91
N ILE A 27 1.82 4.14 -11.61
CA ILE A 27 0.93 4.91 -10.74
C ILE A 27 0.83 6.35 -11.20
N LYS A 28 1.96 7.03 -11.47
CA LYS A 28 1.94 8.41 -11.98
C LYS A 28 1.22 8.57 -13.33
N LYS A 29 1.17 7.52 -14.15
CA LYS A 29 0.40 7.51 -15.39
C LYS A 29 -1.09 7.29 -15.18
N ALA A 30 -1.45 6.52 -14.15
CA ALA A 30 -2.84 6.17 -13.84
C ALA A 30 -3.53 7.23 -12.97
N VAL A 31 -2.79 7.81 -12.02
CA VAL A 31 -3.28 8.75 -10.99
C VAL A 31 -2.48 10.04 -11.12
N VAL A 32 -3.09 11.04 -11.77
CA VAL A 32 -2.41 12.30 -12.13
C VAL A 32 -1.96 13.11 -10.90
N SER A 33 -2.76 13.09 -9.83
CA SER A 33 -2.46 13.78 -8.57
C SER A 33 -2.14 12.75 -7.48
N SER A 34 -0.93 12.19 -7.52
CA SER A 34 -0.45 11.23 -6.53
C SER A 34 0.93 11.63 -5.99
N GLU A 35 1.09 11.54 -4.68
CA GLU A 35 2.38 11.52 -4.01
C GLU A 35 2.74 10.08 -3.68
N ILE A 36 3.97 9.67 -3.98
CA ILE A 36 4.39 8.28 -3.82
C ILE A 36 5.67 8.25 -2.99
N SER A 37 5.67 7.41 -1.96
CA SER A 37 6.86 7.07 -1.20
C SER A 37 7.11 5.56 -1.23
N SER A 38 8.35 5.14 -0.99
CA SER A 38 8.72 3.73 -1.02
C SER A 38 9.51 3.34 0.24
N ALA A 39 9.40 2.08 0.63
CA ALA A 39 10.21 1.42 1.65
C ALA A 39 10.65 0.04 1.13
N LEU A 40 11.90 -0.34 1.42
CA LEU A 40 12.53 -1.55 0.88
C LEU A 40 12.38 -2.80 1.76
N ASN A 41 11.56 -2.73 2.82
CA ASN A 41 11.13 -3.87 3.64
C ASN A 41 10.02 -3.41 4.61
N GLY A 42 9.37 -4.37 5.27
CA GLY A 42 8.31 -4.08 6.24
C GLY A 42 8.77 -3.23 7.42
N LYS A 43 10.00 -3.42 7.92
CA LYS A 43 10.49 -2.70 9.10
C LYS A 43 10.68 -1.21 8.82
N LEU A 44 11.30 -0.86 7.70
CA LEU A 44 11.44 0.54 7.25
C LEU A 44 10.07 1.20 7.02
N ALA A 45 9.10 0.45 6.50
CA ALA A 45 7.74 0.95 6.33
C ALA A 45 7.07 1.24 7.68
N ILE A 46 7.13 0.32 8.64
CA ILE A 46 6.59 0.52 10.00
C ILE A 46 7.26 1.71 10.68
N ASP A 47 8.59 1.79 10.66
CA ASP A 47 9.32 2.87 11.34
C ASP A 47 8.89 4.24 10.81
N LYS A 48 8.72 4.36 9.49
CA LYS A 48 8.23 5.58 8.86
C LYS A 48 6.77 5.89 9.22
N LEU A 49 5.90 4.89 9.26
CA LEU A 49 4.49 5.08 9.64
C LEU A 49 4.34 5.51 11.11
N VAL A 50 5.16 4.92 12.00
CA VAL A 50 5.23 5.30 13.42
C VAL A 50 5.75 6.73 13.57
N GLU A 51 6.77 7.12 12.80
CA GLU A 51 7.26 8.50 12.78
C GLU A 51 6.16 9.48 12.37
N LEU A 52 5.45 9.20 11.26
CA LEU A 52 4.32 10.02 10.80
C LEU A 52 3.24 10.15 11.88
N LYS A 53 2.83 9.04 12.49
CA LYS A 53 1.86 9.01 13.59
C LYS A 53 2.30 9.88 14.77
N ASN A 54 3.55 9.72 15.23
CA ASN A 54 4.09 10.45 16.37
C ASN A 54 4.22 11.96 16.11
N GLN A 55 4.45 12.35 14.85
CA GLN A 55 4.48 13.74 14.42
C GLN A 55 3.08 14.33 14.16
N GLY A 56 2.01 13.54 14.33
CA GLY A 56 0.65 13.95 14.00
C GLY A 56 0.45 14.23 12.51
N GLN A 57 1.32 13.67 11.66
CA GLN A 57 1.24 13.80 10.22
C GLN A 57 0.26 12.80 9.62
N GLN A 58 -0.19 13.10 8.42
CA GLN A 58 -1.13 12.25 7.71
C GLN A 58 -0.44 10.95 7.24
N LEU A 59 -1.08 9.82 7.53
CA LEU A 59 -0.69 8.51 7.02
C LEU A 59 -1.02 8.37 5.51
N PRO A 60 -0.37 7.46 4.78
CA PRO A 60 -0.71 7.18 3.39
C PRO A 60 -2.19 6.80 3.25
N ASP A 61 -2.83 7.25 2.16
CA ASP A 61 -4.19 6.83 1.83
C ASP A 61 -4.21 5.35 1.42
N TYR A 62 -3.12 4.91 0.77
CA TYR A 62 -2.96 3.55 0.29
C TYR A 62 -1.56 3.01 0.55
N ILE A 63 -1.47 1.73 0.91
CA ILE A 63 -0.22 0.97 0.98
C ILE A 63 -0.28 -0.18 -0.02
N LEU A 64 0.69 -0.25 -0.90
CA LEU A 64 0.92 -1.39 -1.80
C LEU A 64 2.03 -2.24 -1.21
N LEU A 65 1.68 -3.41 -0.67
CA LEU A 65 2.54 -4.21 0.20
C LEU A 65 2.95 -5.52 -0.47
N ASP A 66 4.24 -5.72 -0.68
CA ASP A 66 4.78 -7.04 -1.02
C ASP A 66 4.76 -7.99 0.18
N ILE A 67 4.64 -9.29 -0.08
CA ILE A 67 4.62 -10.32 0.98
C ILE A 67 6.02 -10.84 1.26
N ASN A 68 6.81 -11.11 0.23
CA ASN A 68 8.05 -11.86 0.35
C ASN A 68 9.24 -10.91 0.37
N MET A 69 9.44 -10.25 1.51
CA MET A 69 10.55 -9.31 1.73
C MET A 69 11.50 -9.83 2.83
N PRO A 70 12.80 -9.50 2.77
CA PRO A 70 13.75 -9.76 3.85
C PRO A 70 13.48 -8.87 5.08
N VAL A 71 14.07 -9.23 6.21
CA VAL A 71 14.00 -8.54 7.52
C VAL A 71 12.63 -8.58 8.18
N MET A 72 11.59 -8.12 7.48
CA MET A 72 10.19 -8.19 7.91
C MET A 72 9.33 -8.40 6.66
N ASN A 73 8.64 -9.53 6.62
CA ASN A 73 7.77 -9.89 5.51
C ASN A 73 6.42 -9.15 5.60
N GLY A 74 5.61 -9.20 4.54
CA GLY A 74 4.35 -8.47 4.49
C GLY A 74 3.31 -8.93 5.52
N TRP A 75 3.34 -10.20 5.95
CA TRP A 75 2.44 -10.67 7.01
C TRP A 75 2.84 -10.11 8.38
N GLU A 76 4.14 -10.14 8.69
CA GLU A 76 4.68 -9.54 9.91
C GLU A 76 4.42 -8.04 9.95
N PHE A 77 4.53 -7.36 8.81
CA PHE A 77 4.13 -5.96 8.67
C PHE A 77 2.66 -5.73 9.05
N LEU A 78 1.73 -6.56 8.57
CA LEU A 78 0.30 -6.41 8.88
C LEU A 78 0.01 -6.65 10.36
N ASP A 79 0.66 -7.65 10.96
CA ASP A 79 0.54 -7.96 12.39
C ASP A 79 1.07 -6.80 13.24
N GLU A 80 2.26 -6.27 12.91
CA GLU A 80 2.89 -5.14 13.62
C GLU A 80 2.10 -3.84 13.44
N TYR A 81 1.63 -3.55 12.22
CA TYR A 81 0.81 -2.37 11.92
C TYR A 81 -0.44 -2.32 12.80
N LYS A 82 -1.08 -3.49 12.97
CA LYS A 82 -2.23 -3.65 13.85
C LYS A 82 -1.85 -3.57 15.33
N ALA A 83 -0.77 -4.22 15.75
CA ALA A 83 -0.34 -4.26 17.15
C ALA A 83 0.06 -2.87 17.68
N LEU A 84 0.69 -2.05 16.84
CA LEU A 84 1.09 -0.67 17.17
C LEU A 84 -0.05 0.35 17.03
N ASP A 85 -1.25 -0.12 16.66
CA ASP A 85 -2.45 0.69 16.45
C ASP A 85 -2.16 1.90 15.56
N ILE A 86 -1.41 1.69 14.46
CA ILE A 86 -0.87 2.78 13.65
C ILE A 86 -1.99 3.66 13.10
N ASP A 87 -3.08 3.04 12.65
CA ASP A 87 -4.26 3.70 12.11
C ASP A 87 -5.53 3.15 12.76
N PRO A 88 -5.90 3.68 13.95
CA PRO A 88 -7.04 3.18 14.73
C PRO A 88 -8.37 3.31 13.98
N GLU A 89 -8.45 4.28 13.06
CA GLU A 89 -9.65 4.54 12.24
C GLU A 89 -9.65 3.74 10.93
N SER A 90 -8.59 2.98 10.63
CA SER A 90 -8.46 2.16 9.41
C SER A 90 -8.75 2.95 8.12
N LYS A 91 -8.27 4.20 8.06
CA LYS A 91 -8.36 5.09 6.90
C LYS A 91 -7.43 4.67 5.77
N THR A 92 -6.26 4.13 6.09
CA THR A 92 -5.28 3.61 5.14
C THR A 92 -5.76 2.27 4.58
N LYS A 93 -5.92 2.20 3.25
CA LYS A 93 -6.30 0.96 2.55
C LYS A 93 -5.04 0.20 2.13
N ILE A 94 -4.89 -1.05 2.58
CA ILE A 94 -3.72 -1.88 2.23
C ILE A 94 -4.09 -2.85 1.12
N PHE A 95 -3.32 -2.85 0.05
CA PHE A 95 -3.39 -3.82 -1.04
C PHE A 95 -2.14 -4.69 -1.02
N ILE A 96 -2.32 -6.00 -0.95
CA ILE A 96 -1.20 -6.92 -1.08
C ILE A 96 -0.84 -7.06 -2.56
N ILE A 97 0.44 -6.98 -2.88
CA ILE A 97 0.96 -7.14 -4.24
C ILE A 97 2.00 -8.24 -4.25
N SER A 98 1.77 -9.34 -4.96
CA SER A 98 2.71 -10.46 -4.97
C SER A 98 3.03 -10.95 -6.38
N SER A 99 4.28 -11.35 -6.60
CA SER A 99 4.72 -12.07 -7.81
C SER A 99 4.16 -13.50 -7.88
N SER A 100 3.85 -14.09 -6.73
CA SER A 100 3.35 -15.46 -6.62
C SER A 100 1.99 -15.44 -5.94
N VAL A 101 0.98 -15.97 -6.63
CA VAL A 101 -0.39 -16.01 -6.12
C VAL A 101 -0.72 -17.44 -5.77
N PHE A 102 -0.67 -17.74 -4.47
CA PHE A 102 -1.12 -19.01 -3.95
C PHE A 102 -2.47 -18.85 -3.23
N SER A 103 -3.32 -19.86 -3.31
CA SER A 103 -4.68 -19.80 -2.72
C SER A 103 -4.65 -19.63 -1.20
N ASN A 104 -3.64 -20.16 -0.52
CA ASN A 104 -3.42 -19.95 0.91
C ASN A 104 -3.13 -18.48 1.22
N ASP A 105 -2.34 -17.78 0.41
CA ASP A 105 -2.02 -16.36 0.61
C ASP A 105 -3.26 -15.49 0.43
N ILE A 106 -4.09 -15.77 -0.58
CA ILE A 106 -5.37 -15.07 -0.76
C ILE A 106 -6.30 -15.29 0.45
N ASN A 107 -6.40 -16.53 0.93
CA ASN A 107 -7.24 -16.84 2.09
C ASN A 107 -6.71 -16.19 3.36
N LYS A 108 -5.37 -16.15 3.54
CA LYS A 108 -4.73 -15.46 4.65
C LYS A 108 -4.97 -13.95 4.58
N ALA A 109 -4.83 -13.34 3.41
CA ALA A 109 -5.13 -11.92 3.17
C ALA A 109 -6.55 -11.55 3.62
N LYS A 110 -7.54 -12.37 3.26
CA LYS A 110 -8.95 -12.16 3.67
C LYS A 110 -9.19 -12.23 5.17
N SER A 111 -8.29 -12.81 5.96
CA SER A 111 -8.41 -12.82 7.42
C SER A 111 -7.99 -11.49 8.07
N TYR A 112 -7.30 -10.62 7.33
CA TYR A 112 -6.93 -9.27 7.77
C TYR A 112 -7.97 -8.25 7.32
N ALA A 113 -8.74 -7.70 8.25
CA ALA A 113 -9.79 -6.71 7.96
C ALA A 113 -9.27 -5.43 7.27
N LEU A 114 -8.00 -5.12 7.46
CA LEU A 114 -7.28 -3.95 6.92
C LEU A 114 -6.74 -4.17 5.49
N VAL A 115 -6.76 -5.40 4.98
CA VAL A 115 -6.38 -5.71 3.60
C VAL A 115 -7.62 -5.60 2.72
N LYS A 116 -7.59 -4.66 1.77
CA LYS A 116 -8.70 -4.42 0.84
C LYS A 116 -8.73 -5.43 -0.30
N ASP A 117 -7.57 -5.75 -0.88
CA ASP A 117 -7.49 -6.73 -1.96
C ASP A 117 -6.07 -7.31 -2.12
N PHE A 118 -5.97 -8.38 -2.91
CA PHE A 118 -4.73 -9.05 -3.30
C PHE A 118 -4.54 -8.97 -4.81
N VAL A 119 -3.39 -8.45 -5.24
CA VAL A 119 -3.10 -8.13 -6.64
C VAL A 119 -1.85 -8.89 -7.11
N SER A 120 -1.96 -9.57 -8.25
CA SER A 120 -0.81 -10.22 -8.88
C SER A 120 0.06 -9.22 -9.66
N LYS A 121 1.38 -9.34 -9.51
CA LYS A 121 2.37 -8.69 -10.38
C LYS A 121 2.43 -9.40 -11.76
N PRO A 122 2.90 -8.71 -12.83
CA PRO A 122 3.21 -7.29 -12.87
C PRO A 122 1.94 -6.43 -12.80
N LEU A 123 2.08 -5.25 -12.17
CA LEU A 123 1.02 -4.24 -12.23
C LEU A 123 0.90 -3.70 -13.65
N ASN A 124 -0.33 -3.35 -14.02
CA ASN A 124 -0.61 -2.59 -15.23
C ASN A 124 -1.44 -1.36 -14.87
N ILE A 125 -1.57 -0.44 -15.82
CA ILE A 125 -2.27 0.84 -15.61
C ILE A 125 -3.73 0.61 -15.25
N ASP A 126 -4.39 -0.37 -15.87
CA ASP A 126 -5.82 -0.62 -15.67
C ASP A 126 -6.11 -1.16 -14.27
N LYS A 127 -5.33 -2.14 -13.79
CA LYS A 127 -5.38 -2.62 -12.40
C LYS A 127 -5.15 -1.48 -11.42
N ILE A 128 -4.13 -0.65 -11.64
CA ILE A 128 -3.84 0.50 -10.77
C ILE A 128 -5.02 1.46 -10.74
N LYS A 129 -5.65 1.74 -11.88
CA LYS A 129 -6.88 2.53 -11.90
C LYS A 129 -7.96 1.85 -11.07
N GLU A 130 -8.22 0.56 -11.24
CA GLU A 130 -9.23 -0.15 -10.44
C GLU A 130 -8.97 -0.06 -8.93
N LEU A 131 -7.71 -0.09 -8.48
CA LEU A 131 -7.35 0.05 -7.07
C LEU A 131 -7.62 1.45 -6.49
N PHE A 132 -7.39 2.49 -7.30
CA PHE A 132 -7.45 3.90 -6.87
C PHE A 132 -8.67 4.67 -7.38
N VAL A 133 -9.48 4.07 -8.25
CA VAL A 133 -10.77 4.61 -8.68
C VAL A 133 -11.61 4.73 -7.42
N LYS A 134 -11.90 5.98 -7.08
CA LYS A 134 -12.75 6.33 -5.96
C LYS A 134 -14.05 5.54 -6.07
N GLU A 135 -14.52 5.10 -4.92
CA GLU A 135 -15.93 4.94 -4.61
C GLU A 135 -16.64 6.26 -4.97
N GLU A 136 -16.90 6.49 -6.26
CA GLU A 136 -17.62 7.66 -6.79
C GLU A 136 -19.12 7.39 -6.85
N GLN A 137 -19.57 6.28 -6.25
CA GLN A 137 -20.97 5.90 -6.13
C GLN A 137 -21.23 5.22 -4.78
N ALA A 138 -21.52 6.02 -3.76
CA ALA A 138 -22.48 5.70 -2.70
C ALA A 138 -22.89 7.00 -2.01
#